data_AF-A0A815HCB1-F1
#
_entry.id   AF-A0A815HCB1-F1
#
_cell.length_a   1.000
_cell.length_b   1.000
_cell.length_c   1.000
_cell.angle_alpha   90.00
_cell.angle_beta   90.00
_cell.angle_gamma   90.00
#
_symmetry.space_group_name_H-M   'P 1'
#
loop_
_entity.id
_entity.type
_entity.pdbx_description
1 polymer ?
#
loop_
_entity_poly.entity_id
_entity_poly.type
_entity_poly.pdbx_seq_one_letter_code
_entity_poly.pdbx_strand_id
1 'polypeptide(L)'
;MATRAAAFSSKIRALNDFYNNIATGVTPLPSGYDIANAVKYFSQALLGVLKEMTIESNQEQSTGKHSYRISKYPTLNYSSLYHSLINLIDVVPLIQTGDVALAQSIIHALACLAPFLPYELLDALPYTFATTLTIFPFDVHKETLDMLCNTLLPINMAYTEYPEHSMTLTSIASILFIVFENIDNAVYHAQIMECLLSLKADLIYDILFVIAHGAASARAAASNLLFFYWPMLNPTGVDRRSIHFKFVPRKPIICQTERCLERRNIASKVCVNILLSIHGHDTPPPLYMCTDCYKNSSKDVQKYCRNVLCPVSEIDLHCQNKVNIF
;
A
#
# COMPACT_ATOMS: atom_id res chain seq x y z
N MET A 1 -1.98 1.70 -38.52
CA MET A 1 -1.25 1.39 -37.26
C MET A 1 -2.08 1.94 -36.11
N ALA A 2 -2.51 1.10 -35.17
CA ALA A 2 -3.22 1.58 -33.98
C ALA A 2 -2.23 2.26 -33.02
N THR A 3 -2.58 3.42 -32.46
CA THR A 3 -1.75 4.14 -31.48
C THR A 3 -1.78 3.41 -30.13
N ARG A 4 -0.73 3.58 -29.30
CA ARG A 4 -0.64 3.01 -27.92
C ARG A 4 -1.90 3.31 -27.10
N ALA A 5 -2.45 4.52 -27.24
CA ALA A 5 -3.69 4.94 -26.57
C ALA A 5 -4.95 4.19 -27.06
N ALA A 6 -5.04 3.90 -28.37
CA ALA A 6 -6.17 3.13 -28.92
C ALA A 6 -6.12 1.66 -28.47
N ALA A 7 -4.93 1.05 -28.45
CA ALA A 7 -4.74 -0.30 -27.93
C ALA A 7 -5.08 -0.39 -26.43
N PHE A 8 -4.62 0.58 -25.64
CA PHE A 8 -4.95 0.68 -24.21
C PHE A 8 -6.45 0.77 -23.96
N SER A 9 -7.14 1.67 -24.67
CA SER A 9 -8.59 1.85 -24.56
C SER A 9 -9.37 0.61 -25.02
N SER A 10 -8.90 -0.07 -26.07
CA SER A 10 -9.52 -1.32 -26.53
C SER A 10 -9.40 -2.44 -25.49
N LYS A 11 -8.28 -2.52 -24.77
CA LYS A 11 -8.10 -3.51 -23.70
C LYS A 11 -8.98 -3.20 -22.48
N ILE A 12 -9.23 -1.92 -22.18
CA ILE A 12 -10.17 -1.52 -21.12
C ILE A 12 -11.59 -1.97 -21.47
N ARG A 13 -12.01 -1.80 -22.73
CA ARG A 13 -13.32 -2.30 -23.17
C ARG A 13 -13.44 -3.81 -22.98
N ALA A 14 -12.40 -4.57 -23.33
CA ALA A 14 -12.39 -6.01 -23.11
C ALA A 14 -12.54 -6.39 -21.61
N LEU A 15 -11.95 -5.63 -20.68
CA LEU A 15 -12.18 -5.84 -19.23
C LEU A 15 -13.64 -5.58 -18.84
N ASN A 16 -14.25 -4.52 -19.36
CA ASN A 16 -15.66 -4.22 -19.11
C ASN A 16 -16.58 -5.28 -19.72
N ASP A 17 -16.23 -5.84 -20.87
CA ASP A 17 -16.97 -6.95 -21.48
C ASP A 17 -16.88 -8.21 -20.61
N PHE A 18 -15.72 -8.53 -20.04
CA PHE A 18 -15.58 -9.62 -19.06
C PHE A 18 -16.47 -9.39 -17.83
N TYR A 19 -16.41 -8.19 -17.25
CA TYR A 19 -17.27 -7.82 -16.11
C TYR A 19 -18.76 -7.98 -16.46
N ASN A 20 -19.20 -7.44 -17.60
CA ASN A 20 -20.59 -7.52 -18.04
C ASN A 20 -21.04 -8.98 -18.25
N ASN A 21 -20.20 -9.83 -18.85
CA ASN A 21 -20.51 -11.24 -19.07
C ASN A 21 -20.70 -11.99 -17.75
N ILE A 22 -19.86 -11.71 -16.74
CA ILE A 22 -19.99 -12.32 -15.41
C ILE A 22 -21.23 -11.79 -14.70
N ALA A 23 -21.43 -10.47 -14.70
CA ALA A 23 -22.57 -9.83 -14.04
C ALA A 23 -23.92 -10.25 -14.62
N THR A 24 -23.97 -10.53 -15.93
CA THR A 24 -25.20 -10.98 -16.63
C THR A 24 -25.32 -12.50 -16.76
N GLY A 25 -24.28 -13.26 -16.37
CA GLY A 25 -24.27 -14.72 -16.46
C GLY A 25 -24.24 -15.28 -17.88
N VAL A 26 -23.69 -14.55 -18.85
CA VAL A 26 -23.61 -14.99 -20.25
C VAL A 26 -22.59 -16.11 -20.41
N THR A 27 -23.01 -17.24 -20.98
CA THR A 27 -22.16 -18.42 -21.21
C THR A 27 -21.46 -18.39 -22.58
N PRO A 28 -20.20 -18.85 -22.70
CA PRO A 28 -19.36 -19.39 -21.63
C PRO A 28 -18.76 -18.29 -20.75
N LEU A 29 -18.76 -18.50 -19.42
CA LEU A 29 -18.15 -17.55 -18.50
C LEU A 29 -16.61 -17.55 -18.68
N PRO A 30 -15.97 -16.37 -18.68
CA PRO A 30 -14.52 -16.27 -18.73
C PRO A 30 -13.89 -16.87 -17.46
N SER A 31 -12.74 -17.54 -17.61
CA SER A 31 -11.99 -18.02 -16.44
C SER A 31 -11.28 -16.85 -15.74
N GLY A 32 -11.07 -16.96 -14.43
CA GLY A 32 -10.29 -15.98 -13.68
C GLY A 32 -8.86 -15.83 -14.20
N TYR A 33 -8.28 -16.89 -14.76
CA TYR A 33 -6.96 -16.84 -15.39
C TYR A 33 -6.92 -15.98 -16.65
N ASP A 34 -7.96 -16.05 -17.49
CA ASP A 34 -8.04 -15.25 -18.71
C ASP A 34 -8.12 -13.76 -18.39
N ILE A 35 -8.96 -13.41 -17.41
CA ILE A 35 -9.11 -12.04 -16.93
C ILE A 35 -7.82 -11.58 -16.26
N ALA A 36 -7.20 -12.42 -15.42
CA ALA A 36 -5.93 -12.10 -14.77
C ALA A 36 -4.83 -11.78 -15.78
N ASN A 37 -4.74 -12.53 -16.89
CA ASN A 37 -3.78 -12.26 -17.95
C ASN A 37 -4.08 -10.93 -18.67
N ALA A 38 -5.36 -10.60 -18.89
CA ALA A 38 -5.76 -9.31 -19.44
C ALA A 38 -5.40 -8.15 -18.49
N VAL A 39 -5.55 -8.34 -17.18
CA VAL A 39 -5.18 -7.35 -16.16
C VAL A 39 -3.66 -7.18 -16.08
N LYS A 40 -2.88 -8.26 -16.10
CA LYS A 40 -1.40 -8.23 -16.07
C LYS A 40 -0.78 -7.41 -17.21
N TYR A 41 -1.42 -7.37 -18.38
CA TYR A 41 -1.00 -6.49 -19.48
C TYR A 41 -0.92 -5.02 -19.03
N PHE A 42 -1.88 -4.55 -18.22
CA PHE A 42 -1.88 -3.18 -17.74
C PHE A 42 -0.75 -2.93 -16.76
N SER A 43 -0.47 -3.83 -15.83
CA SER A 43 0.67 -3.71 -14.92
C SER A 43 1.99 -3.56 -15.71
N GLN A 44 2.20 -4.41 -16.70
CA GLN A 44 3.39 -4.34 -17.57
C GLN A 44 3.44 -3.04 -18.38
N ALA A 45 2.31 -2.61 -18.94
CA ALA A 45 2.24 -1.37 -19.71
C ALA A 45 2.53 -0.14 -18.84
N LEU A 46 2.00 -0.08 -17.62
CA LEU A 46 2.20 1.00 -16.66
C LEU A 46 3.65 1.04 -16.17
N LEU A 47 4.22 -0.09 -15.78
CA LEU A 47 5.64 -0.19 -15.43
C LEU A 47 6.54 0.19 -16.61
N GLY A 48 6.16 -0.16 -17.84
CA GLY A 48 6.86 0.27 -19.06
C GLY A 48 6.85 1.79 -19.24
N VAL A 49 5.69 2.45 -19.03
CA VAL A 49 5.61 3.92 -19.05
C VAL A 49 6.51 4.53 -17.96
N LEU A 50 6.52 3.95 -16.76
CA LEU A 50 7.39 4.42 -15.69
C LEU A 50 8.88 4.32 -16.10
N LYS A 51 9.31 3.17 -16.65
CA LYS A 51 10.70 2.95 -17.12
C LYS A 51 11.16 3.89 -18.22
N GLU A 52 10.24 4.37 -19.07
CA GLU A 52 10.55 5.31 -20.15
C GLU A 52 10.88 6.73 -19.64
N MET A 53 10.62 7.05 -18.37
CA MET A 53 10.90 8.38 -17.81
C MET A 53 12.35 8.56 -17.37
N THR A 54 12.98 9.67 -17.78
CA THR A 54 14.35 10.04 -17.39
C THR A 54 14.38 10.98 -16.17
N ILE A 55 15.39 10.80 -15.31
CA ILE A 55 15.62 11.59 -14.07
C ILE A 55 15.79 13.10 -14.37
N GLU A 56 16.33 13.47 -15.53
CA GLU A 56 16.64 14.85 -15.92
C GLU A 56 15.39 15.73 -16.14
N SER A 57 14.23 15.12 -16.39
CA SER A 57 12.96 15.82 -16.68
C SER A 57 12.31 16.53 -15.48
N ASN A 58 13.00 16.61 -14.34
CA ASN A 58 12.36 16.82 -13.04
C ASN A 58 13.01 17.87 -12.12
N GLN A 59 13.78 18.81 -12.66
CA GLN A 59 14.35 19.93 -11.89
C GLN A 59 13.31 20.81 -11.16
N GLU A 60 12.01 20.59 -11.38
CA GLU A 60 10.90 21.37 -10.80
C GLU A 60 9.95 20.53 -9.91
N GLN A 61 10.43 19.51 -9.19
CA GLN A 61 9.62 18.91 -8.09
C GLN A 61 9.62 19.77 -6.81
N SER A 62 9.98 21.05 -6.91
CA SER A 62 9.65 22.05 -5.90
C SER A 62 8.17 22.37 -6.03
N THR A 63 7.40 22.10 -4.97
CA THR A 63 6.01 22.57 -4.75
C THR A 63 4.89 21.74 -5.40
N GLY A 64 4.41 20.78 -4.59
CA GLY A 64 3.00 20.38 -4.43
C GLY A 64 1.97 20.84 -5.46
N LYS A 65 2.01 20.26 -6.66
CA LYS A 65 0.80 20.12 -7.47
C LYS A 65 0.75 18.71 -8.04
N HIS A 66 -0.05 17.85 -7.41
CA HIS A 66 -0.41 16.53 -7.96
C HIS A 66 -0.83 16.58 -9.44
N SER A 67 -1.41 17.71 -9.89
CA SER A 67 -1.77 17.98 -11.29
C SER A 67 -0.57 18.10 -12.25
N TYR A 68 0.60 18.58 -11.81
CA TYR A 68 1.81 18.69 -12.64
C TYR A 68 2.55 17.34 -12.76
N ARG A 69 2.31 16.42 -11.82
CA ARG A 69 2.82 15.05 -11.86
C ARG A 69 2.20 14.26 -13.01
N ILE A 70 0.89 14.40 -13.18
CA ILE A 70 0.10 13.61 -14.14
C ILE A 70 0.35 14.07 -15.59
N SER A 71 0.63 15.36 -15.80
CA SER A 71 0.88 15.93 -17.14
C SER A 71 2.16 15.41 -17.81
N LYS A 72 3.07 14.77 -17.06
CA LYS A 72 4.30 14.18 -17.61
C LYS A 72 4.08 12.79 -18.21
N TYR A 73 2.97 12.13 -17.89
CA TYR A 73 2.66 10.81 -18.41
C TYR A 73 1.96 10.88 -19.77
N PRO A 74 2.09 9.85 -20.61
CA PRO A 74 1.25 9.70 -21.81
C PRO A 74 -0.23 9.84 -21.44
N THR A 75 -1.01 10.47 -22.32
CA THR A 75 -2.45 10.72 -22.16
C THR A 75 -3.27 9.44 -22.38
N LEU A 76 -3.04 8.43 -21.55
CA LEU A 76 -3.85 7.20 -21.48
C LEU A 76 -5.03 7.41 -20.53
N ASN A 77 -6.07 6.59 -20.70
CA ASN A 77 -7.30 6.70 -19.91
C ASN A 77 -7.18 5.94 -18.57
N TYR A 78 -6.33 6.46 -17.67
CA TYR A 78 -6.04 5.84 -16.37
C TYR A 78 -7.27 5.76 -15.45
N SER A 79 -8.12 6.80 -15.43
CA SER A 79 -9.34 6.80 -14.61
C SER A 79 -10.33 5.73 -15.06
N SER A 80 -10.48 5.49 -16.37
CA SER A 80 -11.34 4.40 -16.84
C SER A 80 -10.79 3.04 -16.46
N LEU A 81 -9.47 2.85 -16.53
CA LEU A 81 -8.85 1.60 -16.04
C LEU A 81 -9.11 1.42 -14.53
N TYR A 82 -8.98 2.47 -13.73
CA TYR A 82 -9.32 2.43 -12.30
C TYR A 82 -10.74 1.93 -12.09
N HIS A 83 -11.74 2.57 -12.69
CA HIS A 83 -13.14 2.17 -12.51
C HIS A 83 -13.42 0.75 -13.00
N SER A 84 -12.81 0.32 -14.12
CA SER A 84 -12.89 -1.07 -14.58
C SER A 84 -12.30 -2.05 -13.58
N LEU A 85 -11.16 -1.73 -12.96
CA LEU A 85 -10.55 -2.58 -11.93
C LEU A 85 -11.40 -2.63 -10.65
N ILE A 86 -12.01 -1.51 -10.23
CA ILE A 86 -12.95 -1.49 -9.10
C ILE A 86 -14.14 -2.42 -9.35
N ASN A 87 -14.77 -2.33 -10.53
CA ASN A 87 -15.89 -3.21 -10.88
C ASN A 87 -15.49 -4.69 -10.86
N LEU A 88 -14.23 -5.01 -11.21
CA LEU A 88 -13.73 -6.38 -11.18
C LEU A 88 -13.58 -6.93 -9.75
N ILE A 89 -13.44 -6.08 -8.72
CA ILE A 89 -13.34 -6.52 -7.32
C ILE A 89 -14.61 -7.27 -6.91
N ASP A 90 -15.78 -6.70 -7.19
CA ASP A 90 -17.08 -7.21 -6.75
C ASP A 90 -17.44 -8.56 -7.40
N VAL A 91 -16.87 -8.86 -8.57
CA VAL A 91 -17.13 -10.11 -9.29
C VAL A 91 -16.13 -11.22 -8.98
N VAL A 92 -15.04 -10.94 -8.24
CA VAL A 92 -14.06 -11.98 -7.85
C VAL A 92 -14.72 -13.17 -7.15
N PRO A 93 -15.65 -12.98 -6.18
CA PRO A 93 -16.31 -14.12 -5.52
C PRO A 93 -17.20 -14.97 -6.44
N LEU A 94 -17.57 -14.45 -7.62
CA LEU A 94 -18.40 -15.15 -8.59
C LEU A 94 -17.57 -16.05 -9.54
N ILE A 95 -16.24 -15.91 -9.52
CA ILE A 95 -15.33 -16.68 -10.37
C ILE A 95 -15.16 -18.10 -9.81
N GLN A 96 -15.40 -19.10 -10.66
CA GLN A 96 -15.29 -20.50 -10.27
C GLN A 96 -13.85 -21.04 -10.30
N THR A 97 -13.01 -20.52 -11.20
CA THR A 97 -11.63 -20.98 -11.38
C THR A 97 -10.68 -19.80 -11.60
N GLY A 98 -9.60 -19.74 -10.83
CA GLY A 98 -8.58 -18.69 -10.95
C GLY A 98 -8.95 -17.35 -10.29
N ASP A 99 -9.84 -17.37 -9.30
CA ASP A 99 -10.23 -16.24 -8.44
C ASP A 99 -9.02 -15.63 -7.70
N VAL A 100 -8.16 -16.46 -7.11
CA VAL A 100 -6.92 -16.02 -6.45
C VAL A 100 -6.00 -15.29 -7.44
N ALA A 101 -5.79 -15.86 -8.63
CA ALA A 101 -4.94 -15.27 -9.66
C ALA A 101 -5.50 -13.93 -10.17
N LEU A 102 -6.82 -13.82 -10.29
CA LEU A 102 -7.50 -12.58 -10.64
C LEU A 102 -7.31 -11.53 -9.55
N ALA A 103 -7.62 -11.85 -8.29
CA ALA A 103 -7.46 -10.95 -7.15
C ALA A 103 -6.02 -10.40 -7.05
N GLN A 104 -5.02 -11.27 -7.15
CA GLN A 104 -3.60 -10.90 -7.19
C GLN A 104 -3.28 -9.92 -8.33
N SER A 105 -3.80 -10.18 -9.52
CA SER A 105 -3.59 -9.31 -10.67
C SER A 105 -4.23 -7.93 -10.50
N ILE A 106 -5.42 -7.86 -9.88
CA ILE A 106 -6.13 -6.60 -9.60
C ILE A 106 -5.33 -5.76 -8.60
N ILE A 107 -4.89 -6.35 -7.48
CA ILE A 107 -4.07 -5.68 -6.46
C ILE A 107 -2.81 -5.09 -7.09
N HIS A 108 -2.10 -5.90 -7.86
CA HIS A 108 -0.87 -5.45 -8.51
C HIS A 108 -1.14 -4.35 -9.55
N ALA A 109 -2.19 -4.48 -10.36
CA ALA A 109 -2.56 -3.48 -11.35
C ALA A 109 -2.96 -2.13 -10.72
N LEU A 110 -3.75 -2.14 -9.65
CA LEU A 110 -4.12 -0.92 -8.92
C LEU A 110 -2.90 -0.24 -8.29
N ALA A 111 -1.96 -1.01 -7.73
CA ALA A 111 -0.72 -0.46 -7.19
C ALA A 111 0.17 0.17 -8.27
N CYS A 112 0.31 -0.50 -9.43
CA CYS A 112 1.00 0.07 -10.60
C CYS A 112 0.28 1.30 -11.17
N LEU A 113 -1.04 1.41 -10.98
CA LEU A 113 -1.86 2.51 -11.46
C LEU A 113 -1.80 3.74 -10.55
N ALA A 114 -1.56 3.58 -9.25
CA ALA A 114 -1.52 4.67 -8.27
C ALA A 114 -0.68 5.91 -8.71
N PRO A 115 0.52 5.74 -9.31
CA PRO A 115 1.30 6.86 -9.85
C PRO A 115 0.65 7.61 -11.02
N PHE A 116 -0.44 7.15 -11.60
CA PHE A 116 -1.08 7.80 -12.75
C PHE A 116 -2.42 8.43 -12.39
N LEU A 117 -2.90 8.20 -11.16
CA LEU A 117 -4.22 8.63 -10.75
C LEU A 117 -4.25 10.11 -10.34
N PRO A 118 -5.38 10.80 -10.62
CA PRO A 118 -5.70 12.07 -9.97
C PRO A 118 -5.81 11.89 -8.46
N TYR A 119 -5.66 13.00 -7.74
CA TYR A 119 -5.59 12.98 -6.27
C TYR A 119 -6.83 12.32 -5.65
N GLU A 120 -8.04 12.61 -6.14
CA GLU A 120 -9.27 12.07 -5.55
C GLU A 120 -9.32 10.54 -5.63
N LEU A 121 -8.89 9.96 -6.75
CA LEU A 121 -8.88 8.50 -6.93
C LEU A 121 -7.72 7.85 -6.17
N LEU A 122 -6.57 8.52 -6.10
CA LEU A 122 -5.41 8.04 -5.34
C LEU A 122 -5.72 7.98 -3.85
N ASP A 123 -6.34 9.03 -3.30
CA ASP A 123 -6.68 9.18 -1.87
C ASP A 123 -7.76 8.19 -1.40
N ALA A 124 -8.56 7.66 -2.32
CA ALA A 124 -9.52 6.59 -2.03
C ALA A 124 -8.89 5.19 -2.01
N LEU A 125 -7.73 4.98 -2.64
CA LEU A 125 -7.14 3.64 -2.83
C LEU A 125 -6.85 2.88 -1.54
N PRO A 126 -6.27 3.48 -0.48
CA PRO A 126 -5.97 2.74 0.76
C PRO A 126 -7.23 2.13 1.39
N TYR A 127 -8.33 2.89 1.41
CA TYR A 127 -9.61 2.40 1.90
C TYR A 127 -10.16 1.27 1.01
N THR A 128 -10.15 1.46 -0.31
CA THR A 128 -10.56 0.42 -1.27
C THR A 128 -9.77 -0.88 -1.08
N PHE A 129 -8.44 -0.80 -0.90
CA PHE A 129 -7.60 -1.97 -0.65
C PHE A 129 -7.98 -2.68 0.64
N ALA A 130 -8.24 -1.92 1.72
CA ALA A 130 -8.71 -2.51 2.96
C ALA A 130 -10.02 -3.26 2.75
N THR A 131 -11.00 -2.67 2.03
CA THR A 131 -12.28 -3.35 1.75
C THR A 131 -12.13 -4.62 0.91
N THR A 132 -11.07 -4.76 0.10
CA THR A 132 -10.84 -6.04 -0.61
C THR A 132 -10.60 -7.21 0.33
N LEU A 133 -10.17 -6.99 1.58
CA LEU A 133 -10.03 -8.06 2.57
C LEU A 133 -11.36 -8.73 2.92
N THR A 134 -12.49 -8.03 2.73
CA THR A 134 -13.83 -8.58 2.98
C THR A 134 -14.40 -9.31 1.76
N ILE A 135 -13.73 -9.22 0.59
CA ILE A 135 -14.24 -9.72 -0.70
C ILE A 135 -13.33 -10.83 -1.25
N PHE A 136 -12.02 -10.63 -1.20
CA PHE A 136 -11.05 -11.54 -1.80
C PHE A 136 -10.78 -12.79 -0.94
N PRO A 137 -10.35 -13.90 -1.57
CA PRO A 137 -9.92 -15.10 -0.86
C PRO A 137 -8.79 -14.79 0.14
N PHE A 138 -8.78 -15.51 1.26
CA PHE A 138 -7.80 -15.32 2.34
C PHE A 138 -6.35 -15.54 1.87
N ASP A 139 -6.13 -16.34 0.83
CA ASP A 139 -4.83 -16.60 0.22
C ASP A 139 -4.12 -15.31 -0.24
N VAL A 140 -4.89 -14.26 -0.55
CA VAL A 140 -4.39 -13.00 -1.10
C VAL A 140 -4.23 -11.91 -0.03
N HIS A 141 -4.77 -12.11 1.18
CA HIS A 141 -4.78 -11.08 2.23
C HIS A 141 -3.39 -10.56 2.61
N LYS A 142 -2.39 -11.45 2.62
CA LYS A 142 -1.00 -11.07 2.85
C LYS A 142 -0.51 -10.06 1.81
N GLU A 143 -0.76 -10.35 0.53
CA GLU A 143 -0.31 -9.51 -0.58
C GLU A 143 -1.06 -8.18 -0.61
N THR A 144 -2.36 -8.20 -0.28
CA THR A 144 -3.15 -6.98 -0.07
C THR A 144 -2.53 -6.09 1.00
N LEU A 145 -2.19 -6.65 2.17
CA LEU A 145 -1.58 -5.89 3.26
C LEU A 145 -0.16 -5.42 2.96
N ASP A 146 0.65 -6.26 2.32
CA ASP A 146 1.98 -5.87 1.87
C ASP A 146 1.90 -4.67 0.91
N MET A 147 0.94 -4.67 -0.01
CA MET A 147 0.73 -3.55 -0.93
C MET A 147 0.16 -2.30 -0.23
N LEU A 148 -0.80 -2.48 0.68
CA LEU A 148 -1.37 -1.38 1.45
C LEU A 148 -0.30 -0.67 2.29
N CYS A 149 0.48 -1.43 3.05
CA CYS A 149 1.46 -0.91 4.01
C CYS A 149 2.76 -0.44 3.35
N ASN A 150 3.24 -1.16 2.32
CA ASN A 150 4.54 -0.88 1.73
C ASN A 150 4.46 0.03 0.49
N THR A 151 3.27 0.22 -0.06
CA THR A 151 3.09 0.99 -1.30
C THR A 151 2.10 2.13 -1.13
N LEU A 152 0.83 1.81 -0.88
CA LEU A 152 -0.26 2.78 -1.02
C LEU A 152 -0.30 3.81 0.08
N LEU A 153 -0.14 3.40 1.35
CA LEU A 153 -0.15 4.33 2.48
C LEU A 153 1.05 5.29 2.42
N PRO A 154 2.31 4.83 2.21
CA PRO A 154 3.43 5.75 2.04
C PRO A 154 3.26 6.72 0.87
N ILE A 155 2.72 6.25 -0.27
CA ILE A 155 2.44 7.11 -1.43
C ILE A 155 1.41 8.18 -1.09
N ASN A 156 0.25 7.77 -0.56
CA ASN A 156 -0.84 8.69 -0.25
C ASN A 156 -0.40 9.75 0.76
N MET A 157 0.20 9.33 1.87
CA MET A 157 0.66 10.23 2.93
C MET A 157 1.79 11.17 2.48
N ALA A 158 2.50 10.84 1.40
CA ALA A 158 3.49 11.74 0.81
C ALA A 158 2.88 12.80 -0.09
N TYR A 159 1.74 12.49 -0.71
CA TYR A 159 1.03 13.35 -1.65
C TYR A 159 -0.16 14.08 -1.03
N THR A 160 -0.50 13.83 0.22
CA THR A 160 -1.51 14.61 0.97
C THR A 160 -1.05 16.05 1.13
N GLU A 161 -1.66 16.95 0.34
CA GLU A 161 -1.42 18.40 0.43
C GLU A 161 -2.29 19.05 1.52
N TYR A 162 -3.53 18.57 1.69
CA TYR A 162 -4.51 19.10 2.66
C TYR A 162 -5.03 17.97 3.57
N PRO A 163 -4.46 17.82 4.78
CA PRO A 163 -4.82 16.73 5.69
C PRO A 163 -6.31 16.68 6.05
N GLU A 164 -6.97 17.84 6.19
CA GLU A 164 -8.38 17.95 6.58
C GLU A 164 -9.36 17.40 5.52
N HIS A 165 -8.91 17.30 4.27
CA HIS A 165 -9.72 16.81 3.16
C HIS A 165 -9.26 15.43 2.66
N SER A 166 -8.29 14.80 3.35
CA SER A 166 -7.79 13.50 2.92
C SER A 166 -8.74 12.38 3.35
N MET A 167 -9.26 11.67 2.35
CA MET A 167 -10.01 10.43 2.53
C MET A 167 -9.13 9.36 3.17
N THR A 168 -7.84 9.27 2.81
CA THR A 168 -6.91 8.33 3.44
C THR A 168 -6.84 8.58 4.95
N LEU A 169 -6.61 9.82 5.39
CA LEU A 169 -6.48 10.15 6.81
C LEU A 169 -7.79 9.93 7.59
N THR A 170 -8.91 10.34 7.02
CA THR A 170 -10.23 10.19 7.67
C THR A 170 -10.70 8.74 7.75
N SER A 171 -10.18 7.86 6.90
CA SER A 171 -10.54 6.44 6.86
C SER A 171 -9.60 5.52 7.62
N ILE A 172 -8.55 6.01 8.29
CA ILE A 172 -7.56 5.17 9.00
C ILE A 172 -8.23 4.27 10.03
N ALA A 173 -9.11 4.81 10.89
CA ALA A 173 -9.83 4.01 11.87
C ALA A 173 -10.65 2.88 11.21
N SER A 174 -11.31 3.16 10.08
CA SER A 174 -12.04 2.16 9.31
C SER A 174 -11.12 1.11 8.67
N ILE A 175 -9.97 1.52 8.14
CA ILE A 175 -8.95 0.62 7.59
C ILE A 175 -8.45 -0.31 8.69
N LEU A 176 -8.09 0.22 9.87
CA LEU A 176 -7.65 -0.56 11.03
C LEU A 176 -8.75 -1.54 11.47
N PHE A 177 -10.00 -1.08 11.55
CA PHE A 177 -11.14 -1.93 11.87
C PHE A 177 -11.26 -3.11 10.90
N ILE A 178 -11.26 -2.85 9.58
CA ILE A 178 -11.38 -3.90 8.56
C ILE A 178 -10.21 -4.89 8.67
N VAL A 179 -8.98 -4.41 8.81
CA VAL A 179 -7.80 -5.28 8.94
C VAL A 179 -7.92 -6.16 10.18
N PHE A 180 -8.24 -5.58 11.34
CA PHE A 180 -8.33 -6.32 12.59
C PHE A 180 -9.49 -7.30 12.68
N GLU A 181 -10.54 -7.07 11.90
CA GLU A 181 -11.71 -7.95 11.84
C GLU A 181 -11.52 -9.13 10.88
N ASN A 182 -10.81 -8.91 9.76
CA ASN A 182 -10.75 -9.91 8.68
C ASN A 182 -9.48 -10.75 8.69
N ILE A 183 -8.48 -10.41 9.53
CA ILE A 183 -7.19 -11.09 9.54
C ILE A 183 -6.88 -11.60 10.94
N ASP A 184 -6.90 -12.91 11.15
CA ASP A 184 -6.55 -13.50 12.45
C ASP A 184 -5.03 -13.71 12.59
N ASN A 185 -4.24 -12.64 12.45
CA ASN A 185 -2.80 -12.72 12.60
C ASN A 185 -2.18 -11.43 13.18
N ALA A 186 -1.66 -11.56 14.40
CA ALA A 186 -1.00 -10.48 15.13
C ALA A 186 0.18 -9.84 14.38
N VAL A 187 0.89 -10.60 13.54
CA VAL A 187 2.02 -10.09 12.74
C VAL A 187 1.55 -9.08 11.71
N TYR A 188 0.41 -9.35 11.08
CA TYR A 188 -0.22 -8.47 10.10
C TYR A 188 -0.88 -7.25 10.76
N HIS A 189 -1.43 -7.42 11.95
CA HIS A 189 -1.91 -6.31 12.77
C HIS A 189 -0.77 -5.36 13.17
N ALA A 190 0.36 -5.92 13.59
CA ALA A 190 1.56 -5.13 13.88
C ALA A 190 2.08 -4.42 12.62
N GLN A 191 2.07 -5.07 11.45
CA GLN A 191 2.53 -4.47 10.20
C GLN A 191 1.79 -3.18 9.83
N ILE A 192 0.45 -3.18 9.87
CA ILE A 192 -0.34 -1.98 9.56
C ILE A 192 -0.13 -0.90 10.62
N MET A 193 -0.02 -1.29 11.89
CA MET A 193 0.26 -0.38 13.00
C MET A 193 1.61 0.31 12.87
N GLU A 194 2.69 -0.44 12.63
CA GLU A 194 4.04 0.09 12.43
C GLU A 194 4.11 1.01 11.20
N CYS A 195 3.43 0.63 10.11
CA CYS A 195 3.31 1.48 8.93
C CYS A 195 2.68 2.83 9.30
N LEU A 196 1.50 2.82 9.93
CA LEU A 196 0.77 4.04 10.28
C LEU A 196 1.48 4.87 11.35
N LEU A 197 2.15 4.26 12.33
CA LEU A 197 2.97 4.95 13.32
C LEU A 197 4.13 5.73 12.67
N SER A 198 4.66 5.23 11.54
CA SER A 198 5.69 5.93 10.78
C SER A 198 5.15 7.12 9.97
N LEU A 199 3.83 7.19 9.75
CA LEU A 199 3.18 8.13 8.85
C LEU A 199 2.31 9.18 9.57
N LYS A 200 1.77 8.88 10.75
CA LYS A 200 0.83 9.71 11.51
C LYS A 200 1.16 9.72 13.00
N ALA A 201 1.36 10.91 13.57
CA ALA A 201 1.78 11.07 14.97
C ALA A 201 0.66 10.79 15.97
N ASP A 202 -0.59 11.05 15.60
CA ASP A 202 -1.78 11.00 16.45
C ASP A 202 -2.63 9.74 16.24
N LEU A 203 -2.00 8.65 15.76
CA LEU A 203 -2.65 7.36 15.48
C LEU A 203 -3.39 6.75 16.68
N ILE A 204 -3.00 7.13 17.91
CA ILE A 204 -3.68 6.70 19.13
C ILE A 204 -5.18 6.99 19.10
N TYR A 205 -5.62 8.10 18.48
CA TYR A 205 -7.04 8.43 18.40
C TYR A 205 -7.80 7.45 17.49
N ASP A 206 -7.22 7.08 16.35
CA ASP A 206 -7.82 6.09 15.45
C ASP A 206 -7.98 4.73 16.13
N ILE A 207 -6.99 4.31 16.91
CA ILE A 207 -7.05 3.06 17.67
C ILE A 207 -8.16 3.12 18.73
N LEU A 208 -8.28 4.25 19.44
CA LEU A 208 -9.36 4.45 20.41
C LEU A 208 -10.75 4.42 19.73
N PHE A 209 -10.88 4.95 18.51
CA PHE A 209 -12.11 4.81 17.72
C PHE A 209 -12.43 3.34 17.41
N VAL A 210 -11.44 2.54 17.01
CA VAL A 210 -11.63 1.10 16.78
C VAL A 210 -12.03 0.38 18.07
N ILE A 211 -11.44 0.74 19.21
CA ILE A 211 -11.81 0.16 20.51
C ILE A 211 -13.25 0.53 20.89
N ALA A 212 -13.67 1.77 20.63
CA ALA A 212 -14.99 2.25 20.97
C ALA A 212 -16.10 1.65 20.09
N HIS A 213 -15.84 1.49 18.79
CA HIS A 213 -16.90 1.17 17.81
C HIS A 213 -16.73 -0.17 17.08
N GLY A 214 -15.58 -0.84 17.21
CA GLY A 214 -15.31 -2.10 16.52
C GLY A 214 -16.07 -3.30 17.09
N ALA A 215 -16.10 -4.37 16.32
CA ALA A 215 -16.54 -5.71 16.74
C ALA A 215 -15.58 -6.32 17.78
N ALA A 216 -15.96 -7.46 18.37
CA ALA A 216 -15.21 -8.06 19.48
C ALA A 216 -13.75 -8.39 19.13
N SER A 217 -13.53 -9.01 17.96
CA SER A 217 -12.21 -9.34 17.39
C SER A 217 -11.37 -8.08 17.17
N ALA A 218 -11.90 -7.10 16.43
CA ALA A 218 -11.21 -5.86 16.17
C ALA A 218 -10.83 -5.09 17.46
N ARG A 219 -11.74 -5.04 18.45
CA ARG A 219 -11.48 -4.39 19.76
C ARG A 219 -10.38 -5.09 20.54
N ALA A 220 -10.36 -6.42 20.54
CA ALA A 220 -9.33 -7.21 21.21
C ALA A 220 -7.95 -6.96 20.58
N ALA A 221 -7.86 -7.00 19.25
CA ALA A 221 -6.63 -6.69 18.53
C ALA A 221 -6.15 -5.25 18.78
N ALA A 222 -7.05 -4.27 18.67
CA ALA A 222 -6.73 -2.86 18.89
C ALA A 222 -6.24 -2.58 20.32
N SER A 223 -6.89 -3.17 21.33
CA SER A 223 -6.52 -3.02 22.73
C SER A 223 -5.15 -3.64 23.03
N ASN A 224 -4.89 -4.83 22.50
CA ASN A 224 -3.59 -5.49 22.63
C ASN A 224 -2.45 -4.66 22.02
N LEU A 225 -2.66 -4.11 20.83
CA LEU A 225 -1.67 -3.27 20.15
C LEU A 225 -1.52 -1.91 20.83
N LEU A 226 -2.59 -1.31 21.36
CA LEU A 226 -2.54 -0.06 22.11
C LEU A 226 -1.60 -0.19 23.31
N PHE A 227 -1.78 -1.22 24.13
CA PHE A 227 -0.93 -1.44 25.30
C PHE A 227 0.48 -1.93 24.95
N PHE A 228 0.65 -2.56 23.78
CA PHE A 228 1.98 -2.89 23.28
C PHE A 228 2.77 -1.63 22.90
N TYR A 229 2.20 -0.76 22.05
CA TYR A 229 2.89 0.43 21.54
C TYR A 229 2.91 1.63 22.51
N TRP A 230 1.92 1.73 23.40
CA TRP A 230 1.86 2.74 24.46
C TRP A 230 1.78 2.09 25.85
N PRO A 231 2.86 1.43 26.31
CA PRO A 231 2.84 0.68 27.57
C PRO A 231 2.61 1.56 28.81
N MET A 232 2.83 2.87 28.69
CA MET A 232 2.55 3.85 29.77
C MET A 232 1.05 3.98 30.07
N LEU A 233 0.17 3.62 29.12
CA LEU A 233 -1.28 3.58 29.33
C LEU A 233 -1.71 2.38 30.18
N ASN A 234 -0.81 1.43 30.45
CA ASN A 234 -1.04 0.32 31.36
C ASN A 234 -0.40 0.63 32.74
N PRO A 235 -1.18 1.13 33.73
CA PRO A 235 -0.67 1.75 34.95
C PRO A 235 -0.16 0.76 36.01
N THR A 236 -0.40 -0.54 35.89
CA THR A 236 -0.18 -1.52 36.97
C THR A 236 0.85 -2.60 36.60
N GLY A 237 1.95 -2.67 37.35
CA GLY A 237 3.00 -3.68 37.15
C GLY A 237 2.55 -5.14 37.37
N VAL A 238 1.40 -5.34 38.01
CA VAL A 238 0.77 -6.66 38.22
C VAL A 238 -0.01 -7.10 36.97
N ASP A 239 -0.75 -6.19 36.34
CA ASP A 239 -1.54 -6.46 35.12
C ASP A 239 -0.68 -6.60 33.85
N ARG A 240 0.54 -6.04 33.87
CA ARG A 240 1.53 -6.22 32.79
C ARG A 240 1.97 -7.68 32.59
N ARG A 241 1.88 -8.53 33.62
CA ARG A 241 2.34 -9.94 33.56
C ARG A 241 1.40 -10.86 32.77
N SER A 242 0.11 -10.50 32.68
CA SER A 242 -0.89 -11.26 31.92
C SER A 242 -1.11 -10.73 30.50
N ILE A 243 -0.73 -9.48 30.21
CA ILE A 243 -0.87 -8.83 28.90
C ILE A 243 0.47 -8.81 28.17
N HIS A 244 1.15 -9.96 28.09
CA HIS A 244 2.25 -10.12 27.15
C HIS A 244 1.66 -10.49 25.81
N PHE A 245 1.14 -9.50 25.07
CA PHE A 245 0.83 -9.67 23.66
C PHE A 245 2.14 -9.98 22.92
N LYS A 246 2.39 -11.27 22.71
CA LYS A 246 3.59 -11.75 22.03
C LYS A 246 3.22 -12.19 20.63
N PHE A 247 3.91 -11.63 19.65
CA PHE A 247 3.86 -12.07 18.28
C PHE A 247 5.27 -12.14 17.74
N VAL A 248 5.47 -12.94 16.68
CA VAL A 248 6.76 -13.01 16.00
C VAL A 248 6.84 -11.79 15.07
N PRO A 249 7.84 -10.90 15.20
CA PRO A 249 7.97 -9.77 14.29
C PRO A 249 8.07 -10.24 12.84
N ARG A 250 7.49 -9.47 11.93
CA ARG A 250 7.68 -9.71 10.50
C ARG A 250 9.15 -9.53 10.12
N LYS A 251 9.54 -10.09 8.98
CA LYS A 251 10.87 -9.82 8.42
C LYS A 251 10.96 -8.34 8.01
N PRO A 252 12.06 -7.65 8.32
CA PRO A 252 12.25 -6.28 7.88
C PRO A 252 12.33 -6.20 6.36
N ILE A 253 11.92 -5.05 5.81
CA ILE A 253 12.09 -4.75 4.40
C ILE A 253 13.59 -4.56 4.14
N ILE A 254 14.10 -5.22 3.11
CA ILE A 254 15.50 -5.10 2.70
C ILE A 254 15.69 -3.94 1.72
N CYS A 255 16.90 -3.40 1.65
CA CYS A 255 17.28 -2.38 0.69
C CYS A 255 17.05 -2.85 -0.75
N GLN A 256 16.33 -2.06 -1.54
CA GLN A 256 15.95 -2.35 -2.92
C GLN A 256 16.86 -1.66 -3.95
N THR A 257 17.91 -0.96 -3.50
CA THR A 257 18.86 -0.27 -4.40
C THR A 257 19.77 -1.28 -5.10
N GLU A 258 19.82 -1.28 -6.43
CA GLU A 258 20.62 -2.23 -7.24
C GLU A 258 22.10 -2.29 -6.84
N ARG A 259 22.69 -1.15 -6.46
CA ARG A 259 24.10 -0.99 -6.09
C ARG A 259 24.36 -1.10 -4.58
N CYS A 260 23.45 -1.70 -3.82
CA CYS A 260 23.69 -1.93 -2.40
C CYS A 260 24.81 -2.96 -2.23
N LEU A 261 25.92 -2.56 -1.59
CA LEU A 261 27.10 -3.40 -1.37
C LEU A 261 26.76 -4.70 -0.62
N GLU A 262 25.80 -4.61 0.30
CA GLU A 262 25.26 -5.76 1.03
C GLU A 262 23.76 -5.89 0.75
N ARG A 263 23.37 -6.88 -0.07
CA ARG A 263 21.96 -7.15 -0.47
C ARG A 263 21.03 -7.53 0.70
N ARG A 264 21.54 -7.60 1.93
CA ARG A 264 20.78 -7.93 3.15
C ARG A 264 20.60 -6.74 4.10
N ASN A 265 21.04 -5.55 3.70
CA ASN A 265 20.85 -4.36 4.51
C ASN A 265 19.36 -4.08 4.71
N ILE A 266 18.99 -3.77 5.96
CA ILE A 266 17.62 -3.40 6.33
C ILE A 266 17.35 -1.99 5.83
N ALA A 267 16.18 -1.80 5.22
CA ALA A 267 15.71 -0.49 4.80
C ALA A 267 15.29 0.32 6.03
N SER A 268 15.82 1.54 6.14
CA SER A 268 15.47 2.53 7.15
C SER A 268 14.73 3.73 6.55
N LYS A 269 14.70 3.82 5.22
CA LYS A 269 14.10 4.93 4.47
C LYS A 269 13.15 4.41 3.40
N VAL A 270 12.03 5.11 3.21
CA VAL A 270 11.12 4.95 2.08
C VAL A 270 11.15 6.23 1.24
N CYS A 271 11.45 6.11 -0.04
CA CYS A 271 11.55 7.22 -0.97
C CYS A 271 10.40 7.15 -1.97
N VAL A 272 9.50 8.12 -1.90
CA VAL A 272 8.23 8.09 -2.63
C VAL A 272 8.34 8.66 -4.05
N ASN A 273 9.51 9.20 -4.40
CA ASN A 273 9.75 9.69 -5.74
C ASN A 273 9.70 8.55 -6.76
N ILE A 274 8.74 8.65 -7.67
CA ILE A 274 8.44 7.62 -8.68
C ILE A 274 9.66 7.36 -9.58
N LEU A 275 10.39 8.41 -9.98
CA LEU A 275 11.59 8.28 -10.83
C LEU A 275 12.73 7.53 -10.17
N LEU A 276 12.82 7.58 -8.84
CA LEU A 276 13.84 6.83 -8.10
C LEU A 276 13.44 5.36 -7.95
N SER A 277 12.14 5.10 -7.87
CA SER A 277 11.60 3.77 -7.60
C SER A 277 11.63 2.83 -8.81
N ILE A 278 11.69 3.39 -10.01
CA ILE A 278 11.81 2.63 -11.28
C ILE A 278 13.10 1.83 -11.37
N HIS A 279 14.15 2.25 -10.67
CA HIS A 279 15.44 1.56 -10.62
C HIS A 279 15.48 0.44 -9.57
N GLY A 280 14.35 0.12 -8.92
CA GLY A 280 14.21 -1.03 -8.02
C GLY A 280 13.34 -2.12 -8.63
N HIS A 281 13.96 -3.19 -9.13
CA HIS A 281 13.38 -4.54 -9.30
C HIS A 281 11.92 -4.68 -9.79
N ASP A 282 11.50 -4.02 -10.87
CA ASP A 282 10.17 -4.17 -11.49
C ASP A 282 8.97 -4.03 -10.53
N THR A 283 9.18 -3.45 -9.35
CA THR A 283 8.14 -3.23 -8.35
C THR A 283 7.53 -1.83 -8.53
N PRO A 284 6.24 -1.66 -8.20
CA PRO A 284 5.67 -0.32 -8.15
C PRO A 284 6.42 0.53 -7.11
N PRO A 285 6.48 1.86 -7.27
CA PRO A 285 6.93 2.78 -6.23
C PRO A 285 6.22 2.49 -4.89
N PRO A 286 6.82 2.79 -3.72
CA PRO A 286 8.05 3.54 -3.45
C PRO A 286 9.32 2.67 -3.34
N LEU A 287 10.50 3.32 -3.32
CA LEU A 287 11.80 2.66 -3.13
C LEU A 287 12.18 2.57 -1.65
N TYR A 288 12.59 1.39 -1.20
CA TYR A 288 13.15 1.18 0.13
C TYR A 288 14.68 1.18 0.13
N MET A 289 15.28 2.01 0.98
CA MET A 289 16.74 2.22 1.04
C MET A 289 17.27 2.02 2.46
N CYS A 290 18.45 1.40 2.60
CA CYS A 290 19.19 1.40 3.85
C CYS A 290 19.88 2.75 4.12
N THR A 291 20.34 2.93 5.35
CA THR A 291 21.00 4.17 5.80
C THR A 291 22.22 4.53 4.95
N ASP A 292 23.01 3.55 4.51
CA ASP A 292 24.21 3.79 3.70
C ASP A 292 23.86 4.21 2.27
N CYS A 293 22.91 3.51 1.63
CA CYS A 293 22.41 3.90 0.31
C CYS A 293 21.77 5.29 0.35
N TYR A 294 21.05 5.62 1.43
CA TYR A 294 20.48 6.94 1.64
C TYR A 294 21.56 8.02 1.76
N LYS A 295 22.60 7.81 2.57
CA LYS A 295 23.72 8.77 2.73
C LYS A 295 24.47 9.01 1.43
N ASN A 296 24.61 7.98 0.60
CA ASN A 296 25.28 8.06 -0.69
C ASN A 296 24.40 8.67 -1.81
N SER A 297 23.10 8.86 -1.57
CA SER A 297 22.18 9.47 -2.53
C SER A 297 22.32 11.01 -2.56
N SER A 298 21.95 11.64 -3.68
CA SER A 298 22.02 13.10 -3.81
C SER A 298 21.07 13.80 -2.83
N LYS A 299 21.39 15.04 -2.42
CA LYS A 299 20.54 15.82 -1.50
C LYS A 299 19.12 16.01 -2.02
N ASP A 300 18.92 16.01 -3.33
CA ASP A 300 17.59 16.13 -3.93
C ASP A 300 16.78 14.85 -3.78
N VAL A 301 17.41 13.67 -3.84
CA VAL A 301 16.77 12.39 -3.51
C VAL A 301 16.36 12.35 -2.05
N GLN A 302 17.26 12.77 -1.16
CA GLN A 302 17.06 12.66 0.28
C GLN A 302 15.82 13.41 0.79
N LYS A 303 15.41 14.49 0.12
CA LYS A 303 14.22 15.29 0.44
C LYS A 303 12.90 14.52 0.30
N TYR A 304 12.87 13.49 -0.56
CA TYR A 304 11.67 12.69 -0.82
C TYR A 304 11.63 11.39 -0.02
N CYS A 305 12.57 11.21 0.90
CA CYS A 305 12.69 10.00 1.70
C CYS A 305 12.25 10.25 3.15
N ARG A 306 11.46 9.33 3.70
CA ARG A 306 10.96 9.35 5.07
C ARG A 306 11.49 8.16 5.85
N ASN A 307 11.48 8.25 7.18
CA ASN A 307 11.88 7.13 8.05
C ASN A 307 10.86 6.00 7.98
N VAL A 308 11.35 4.76 8.05
CA VAL A 308 10.53 3.56 8.16
C VAL A 308 10.79 2.94 9.53
N LEU A 309 9.73 2.54 10.22
CA LEU A 309 9.87 1.78 11.46
C LEU A 309 10.24 0.33 11.14
N CYS A 310 11.26 -0.18 11.82
CA CYS A 310 11.61 -1.59 11.76
C CYS A 310 10.64 -2.41 12.62
N PRO A 311 10.40 -3.69 12.27
CA PRO A 311 9.55 -4.57 13.06
C PRO A 311 10.02 -4.65 14.52
N VAL A 312 9.12 -4.40 15.46
CA VAL A 312 9.45 -4.35 16.90
C VAL A 312 9.00 -5.63 17.60
N SER A 313 9.93 -6.32 18.27
CA SER A 313 9.62 -7.49 19.09
C SER A 313 9.18 -7.14 20.50
N GLU A 314 9.84 -6.14 21.10
CA GLU A 314 9.60 -5.72 22.48
C GLU A 314 9.83 -4.20 22.56
N ILE A 315 9.00 -3.52 23.33
CA ILE A 315 9.12 -2.08 23.57
C ILE A 315 9.71 -1.88 24.96
N ASP A 316 10.82 -1.14 25.03
CA ASP A 316 11.45 -0.82 26.30
C ASP A 316 10.53 0.09 27.12
N LEU A 317 10.35 -0.28 28.38
CA LEU A 317 9.51 0.43 29.35
C LEU A 317 10.24 1.62 29.98
N HIS A 318 11.54 1.77 29.69
CA HIS A 318 12.37 2.85 30.20
C HIS A 318 12.95 3.64 29.04
N CYS A 319 12.91 4.97 29.13
CA CYS A 319 13.57 5.83 28.15
C CYS A 319 15.09 5.63 28.28
N GLN A 320 15.70 4.95 27.30
CA GLN A 320 17.15 4.92 27.20
C GLN A 320 17.62 6.30 26.74
N ASN A 321 18.31 7.04 27.61
CA ASN A 321 18.93 8.34 27.30
C ASN A 321 20.05 8.26 26.23
N LYS A 322 20.18 7.17 25.50
CA LYS A 322 21.09 7.04 24.36
C LYS A 322 20.31 7.25 23.09
N VAL A 323 20.50 8.42 22.48
CA VAL A 323 20.18 8.70 21.08
C VAL A 323 21.10 7.82 20.22
N ASN A 324 20.76 6.53 20.12
CA ASN A 324 21.26 5.70 19.03
C ASN A 324 20.19 5.75 17.94
N ILE A 325 20.33 6.76 17.09
CA ILE A 325 19.66 6.79 15.78
C ILE A 325 20.19 5.58 15.02
N PHE A 326 19.38 4.53 14.93
CA PHE A 326 19.60 3.41 14.01
C PHE A 326 18.94 3.73 12.65
#